data_AF-A0A8I6GKC7-F1
#
_entry.id   AF-A0A8I6GKC7-F1
#
_cell.length_a   1.000
_cell.length_b   1.000
_cell.length_c   1.000
_cell.angle_alpha   90.00
_cell.angle_beta   90.00
_cell.angle_gamma   90.00
#
_symmetry.space_group_name_H-M   'P 1'
#
loop_
_entity.id
_entity.type
_entity.pdbx_description
1 polymer ?
#
loop_
_entity_poly.entity_id
_entity_poly.type
_entity_poly.pdbx_seq_one_letter_code
_entity_poly.pdbx_strand_id
1 'polypeptide(L)' 'MPPKKQAQAGGSKKAEQKKKEKIIEDKTFGLKNKKGAKQQKFIKAVTHQVKFGQQNPRQVAQKKEKTRKD' A
#
# COMPACT_ATOMS: atom_id res chain seq x y z
N MET A 1 30.13 -2.72 27.15
CA MET A 1 29.62 -2.96 25.77
C MET A 1 28.32 -2.18 25.61
N PRO A 2 28.21 -1.19 24.69
CA PRO A 2 26.97 -0.44 24.57
C PRO A 2 25.94 -1.26 23.78
N PRO A 3 24.67 -1.28 24.23
CA PRO A 3 23.61 -2.09 23.65
C PRO A 3 23.33 -1.66 22.21
N LYS A 4 23.30 -2.65 21.33
CA LYS A 4 23.04 -2.56 19.89
C LYS A 4 21.72 -1.81 19.66
N LYS A 5 21.83 -0.61 19.09
CA LYS A 5 20.74 0.35 18.80
C LYS A 5 19.44 -0.32 18.33
N GLN A 6 18.46 -0.34 19.22
CA GLN A 6 17.04 -0.32 18.87
C GLN A 6 16.70 1.07 18.31
N ALA A 7 17.12 1.38 17.07
CA ALA A 7 16.85 2.70 16.47
C ALA A 7 16.24 2.64 15.05
N GLN A 8 15.83 1.47 14.57
CA GLN A 8 15.37 1.31 13.17
C GLN A 8 13.87 1.04 12.98
N ALA A 9 13.06 1.18 14.03
CA ALA A 9 11.61 0.95 13.91
C ALA A 9 10.82 2.18 13.37
N GLY A 10 11.38 3.40 13.46
CA GLY A 10 10.72 4.63 13.01
C GLY A 10 10.90 4.95 11.52
N GLY A 11 12.09 4.67 10.96
CA GLY A 11 12.41 4.94 9.55
C GLY A 11 11.82 3.94 8.56
N SER A 12 11.56 2.70 9.00
CA SER A 12 11.07 1.63 8.12
C SER A 12 9.67 1.88 7.58
N LYS A 13 8.76 2.52 8.33
CA LYS A 13 7.38 2.75 7.85
C LYS A 13 7.31 3.69 6.65
N LYS A 14 8.11 4.77 6.66
CA LYS A 14 8.16 5.75 5.55
C LYS A 14 8.91 5.19 4.34
N ALA A 15 9.98 4.43 4.59
CA ALA A 15 10.70 3.72 3.53
C ALA A 15 9.83 2.62 2.88
N GLU A 16 9.07 1.86 3.66
CA GLU A 16 8.12 0.87 3.16
C GLU A 16 7.00 1.52 2.35
N GLN A 17 6.43 2.64 2.80
CA GLN A 17 5.44 3.38 2.01
C GLN A 17 5.98 3.82 0.66
N LYS A 18 7.18 4.41 0.61
CA LYS A 18 7.82 4.78 -0.66
C LYS A 18 8.06 3.57 -1.56
N LYS A 19 8.53 2.45 -1.00
CA LYS A 19 8.68 1.19 -1.76
C LYS A 19 7.33 0.71 -2.30
N LYS A 20 6.28 0.77 -1.50
CA LYS A 20 4.91 0.40 -1.90
C LYS A 20 4.40 1.29 -3.04
N GLU A 21 4.61 2.59 -2.96
CA GLU A 21 4.23 3.52 -4.04
C GLU A 21 4.98 3.24 -5.34
N LYS A 22 6.31 3.02 -5.27
CA LYS A 22 7.09 2.62 -6.45
C LYS A 22 6.60 1.31 -7.08
N ILE A 23 6.27 0.31 -6.26
CA ILE A 23 5.74 -0.98 -6.77
C ILE A 23 4.39 -0.79 -7.46
N ILE A 24 3.53 0.09 -6.91
CA ILE A 24 2.24 0.39 -7.54
C ILE A 24 2.46 1.08 -8.88
N GLU A 25 3.31 2.11 -8.94
CA GLU A 25 3.62 2.82 -10.18
C GLU A 25 4.15 1.86 -11.23
N ASP A 26 5.13 1.01 -10.88
CA ASP A 26 5.76 0.06 -11.78
C ASP A 26 4.76 -0.97 -12.32
N LYS A 27 3.95 -1.59 -11.45
CA LYS A 27 2.96 -2.60 -11.85
C LYS A 27 1.73 -2.04 -12.57
N THR A 28 1.43 -0.75 -12.37
CA THR A 28 0.26 -0.10 -12.99
C THR A 28 0.65 0.89 -14.09
N PHE A 29 1.95 0.97 -14.41
CA PHE A 29 2.50 1.86 -15.43
C PHE A 29 1.85 1.60 -16.78
N GLY A 30 1.49 2.66 -17.50
CA GLY A 30 0.80 2.56 -18.80
C GLY A 30 -0.63 2.01 -18.76
N LEU A 31 -1.09 1.44 -17.64
CA LEU A 31 -2.45 0.91 -17.50
C LEU A 31 -3.42 1.96 -16.96
N LYS A 32 -2.96 3.01 -16.28
CA LYS A 32 -3.83 4.03 -15.65
C LYS A 32 -4.72 4.78 -16.65
N ASN A 33 -4.27 4.93 -17.90
CA ASN A 33 -5.04 5.61 -18.96
C ASN A 33 -5.95 4.65 -19.74
N LYS A 34 -5.82 3.33 -19.53
CA LYS A 34 -6.68 2.35 -20.21
C LYS A 34 -7.99 2.20 -19.43
N LYS A 35 -9.07 2.71 -20.01
CA LYS A 35 -10.43 2.71 -19.43
C LYS A 35 -11.11 1.32 -19.36
N GLY A 36 -10.39 0.24 -19.63
CA GLY A 36 -10.95 -1.12 -19.61
C GLY A 36 -11.29 -1.59 -18.19
N ALA A 37 -12.47 -2.19 -18.01
CA ALA A 37 -12.92 -2.71 -16.72
C ALA A 37 -11.93 -3.71 -16.09
N LYS A 38 -11.34 -4.58 -16.92
CA LYS A 38 -10.31 -5.55 -16.49
C LYS A 38 -9.05 -4.85 -15.98
N GLN A 39 -8.56 -3.84 -16.70
CA GLN A 39 -7.42 -3.02 -16.28
C GLN A 39 -7.70 -2.25 -14.99
N GLN A 40 -8.87 -1.60 -14.90
CA GLN A 40 -9.27 -0.86 -13.70
C GLN A 40 -9.38 -1.79 -12.47
N LYS A 41 -9.89 -3.00 -12.65
CA LYS A 41 -9.98 -4.00 -11.57
C LYS A 41 -8.58 -4.46 -11.14
N PHE A 42 -7.66 -4.66 -12.08
CA PHE A 42 -6.26 -4.99 -11.79
C PHE A 42 -5.54 -3.87 -11.04
N ILE A 43 -5.66 -2.61 -11.49
CA ILE A 43 -5.08 -1.44 -10.80
C ILE A 43 -5.59 -1.37 -9.35
N LYS A 44 -6.90 -1.54 -9.16
CA LYS A 44 -7.49 -1.58 -7.81
C LYS A 44 -6.94 -2.74 -6.97
N ALA A 45 -6.80 -3.93 -7.53
CA ALA A 45 -6.27 -5.08 -6.80
C ALA A 45 -4.80 -4.87 -6.38
N VAL A 46 -3.94 -4.46 -7.31
CA VAL A 46 -2.51 -4.22 -7.06
C VAL A 46 -2.30 -3.10 -6.04
N THR A 47 -3.00 -1.97 -6.21
CA THR A 47 -2.91 -0.85 -5.25
C THR A 47 -3.30 -1.28 -3.85
N HIS A 48 -4.37 -2.06 -3.71
CA HIS A 48 -4.85 -2.53 -2.42
C HIS A 48 -3.87 -3.53 -1.78
N GLN A 49 -3.41 -4.51 -2.55
CA GLN A 49 -2.48 -5.54 -2.07
C GLN A 49 -1.15 -4.92 -1.61
N VAL A 50 -0.64 -3.94 -2.34
CA VAL A 50 0.65 -3.32 -2.02
C VAL A 50 0.54 -2.34 -0.85
N LYS A 51 -0.53 -1.53 -0.77
CA LYS A 51 -0.75 -0.62 0.37
C LYS A 51 -1.05 -1.38 1.67
N PHE A 52 -2.01 -2.29 1.62
CA PHE A 52 -2.58 -2.94 2.81
C PHE A 52 -2.01 -4.33 3.09
N GLY A 53 -1.20 -4.90 2.19
CA GLY A 53 -0.65 -6.25 2.35
C GLY A 53 -1.76 -7.31 2.36
N GLN A 54 -1.44 -8.47 2.95
CA GLN A 54 -2.39 -9.57 3.20
C GLN A 54 -3.34 -9.27 4.39
N GLN A 55 -3.81 -8.03 4.53
CA GLN A 55 -4.83 -7.74 5.53
C GLN A 55 -6.20 -8.21 5.03
N ASN A 56 -6.86 -9.03 5.86
CA ASN A 56 -8.20 -9.53 5.59
C ASN A 56 -9.13 -8.38 5.14
N PRO A 57 -9.95 -8.58 4.09
CA PRO A 57 -10.75 -7.51 3.48
C PRO A 57 -11.66 -6.77 4.48
N ARG A 58 -12.11 -7.43 5.55
CA ARG A 58 -12.85 -6.79 6.66
C ARG A 58 -12.04 -5.71 7.37
N GLN A 59 -10.76 -5.96 7.64
CA GLN A 59 -9.90 -4.99 8.33
C GLN A 59 -9.63 -3.76 7.46
N VAL A 60 -9.54 -3.94 6.14
CA VAL A 60 -9.32 -2.81 5.23
C VAL A 60 -10.57 -1.95 5.08
N ALA A 61 -11.77 -2.55 5.09
CA ALA A 61 -13.04 -1.84 5.12
C ALA A 61 -13.17 -0.99 6.40
N GLN A 62 -12.90 -1.58 7.57
CA GLN A 62 -12.94 -0.88 8.85
C GLN A 62 -11.93 0.29 8.92
N LYS A 63 -10.75 0.13 8.33
CA LYS A 63 -9.74 1.20 8.31
C LYS A 63 -10.16 2.37 7.41
N LYS A 64 -10.82 2.09 6.28
CA LYS A 64 -11.40 3.11 5.38
C LYS A 64 -12.59 3.83 5.99
N GLU A 65 -13.40 3.13 6.79
CA GLU A 65 -14.55 3.72 7.46
C GLU A 65 -14.10 4.66 8.58
N LYS A 66 -13.06 4.28 9.34
CA LYS A 66 -12.46 5.16 10.34
C LYS A 66 -11.89 6.44 9.73
N THR A 67 -11.16 6.37 8.62
CA THR A 67 -10.62 7.59 7.96
C THR A 67 -11.65 8.44 7.20
N ARG A 68 -12.92 8.04 7.12
CA ARG A 68 -14.00 8.87 6.55
C ARG A 68 -14.87 9.55 7.61
N LYS A 69 -14.69 9.17 8.88
CA LYS A 69 -15.45 9.71 10.02
C LYS A 69 -14.67 10.77 10.81
N ASP A 70 -13.41 10.99 10.47
CA ASP A 70 -12.60 12.14 10.87
C ASP A 70 -12.58 13.16 9.72
#